data_AF-A0A9D1AD22-F1
#
_entry.id   AF-A0A9D1AD22-F1
#
_cell.length_a   1.000
_cell.length_b   1.000
_cell.length_c   1.000
_cell.angle_alpha   90.00
_cell.angle_beta   90.00
_cell.angle_gamma   90.00
#
_symmetry.space_group_name_H-M   'P 1'
#
loop_
_entity.id
_entity.type
_entity.pdbx_description
1 polymer ?
#
loop_
_entity_poly.entity_id
_entity_poly.type
_entity_poly.pdbx_seq_one_letter_code
_entity_poly.pdbx_strand_id
1 'polypeptide(L)'
;MRRKKLMTAAIAAFCLMTSAAVPAGISMAAEETETETAAQETSQDESETAAQEDSTEAGTEADSEAAEETEAVPERPDYNALDYVTLGEYTGLTVTIDLNVTDEEVEEAVNDNIKSSGSLETVEEGTVQEGDTVNIDYEGKLDGVAFDGGTDKGYDLEIGSNTFIDGFEEGLIGVAAGETVDLSLTFPENYFSADLAGQDVVFTVTVNEIQRVPELTDELASTLSEGAYTDAASYRESIRQELQADKESQRDSMIQQAILTQIANTCTINSYPQELVDYSVESTLSYYQSMAEAYGMEFADFITAYMGMTEDQLREEAALAAQENMQAEMYLKAIAEQEGIQVTEEEFQTGAEEYAQQYGFESADDLIAYYGEGMVDISLLQDKVLDFLMENTTVEEAQSESSTEAASEGTAETEAAQ
;
A
#
# COMPACT_ATOMS: atom_id res chain seq x y z
N MET A 1 18.10 26.69 -7.71
CA MET A 1 18.14 25.24 -7.97
C MET A 1 16.70 24.81 -8.13
N ARG A 2 16.34 24.22 -9.28
CA ARG A 2 14.98 23.74 -9.51
C ARG A 2 14.72 22.60 -8.52
N ARG A 3 13.85 22.82 -7.53
CA ARG A 3 13.30 21.74 -6.72
C ARG A 3 12.63 20.78 -7.70
N LYS A 4 13.04 19.51 -7.73
CA LYS A 4 12.27 18.48 -8.42
C LYS A 4 10.95 18.43 -7.66
N LYS A 5 9.84 18.85 -8.28
CA LYS A 5 8.50 18.68 -7.71
C LYS A 5 8.31 17.17 -7.47
N LEU A 6 8.22 16.77 -6.20
CA LEU A 6 8.10 15.38 -5.77
C LEU A 6 6.67 15.16 -5.25
N MET A 7 6.03 14.16 -5.85
CA MET A 7 4.90 13.34 -5.40
C MET A 7 3.64 14.08 -4.91
N THR A 8 2.68 14.24 -5.82
CA THR A 8 1.30 14.64 -5.53
C THR A 8 0.51 13.44 -5.00
N ALA A 9 0.08 13.50 -3.74
CA ALA A 9 -0.80 12.51 -3.12
C ALA A 9 -2.26 12.60 -3.60
N ALA A 10 -2.68 13.70 -4.24
CA ALA A 10 -4.09 14.00 -4.51
C ALA A 10 -4.73 13.11 -5.60
N ILE A 11 -4.09 12.97 -6.77
CA ILE A 11 -4.59 12.10 -7.84
C ILE A 11 -4.37 10.62 -7.46
N ALA A 12 -3.28 10.31 -6.77
CA ALA A 12 -3.02 8.97 -6.23
C ALA A 12 -4.06 8.56 -5.16
N ALA A 13 -4.50 9.46 -4.30
CA ALA A 13 -5.57 9.21 -3.33
C ALA A 13 -6.92 8.94 -4.02
N PHE A 14 -7.19 9.56 -5.19
CA PHE A 14 -8.38 9.24 -5.99
C PHE A 14 -8.23 7.95 -6.82
N CYS A 15 -7.04 7.62 -7.31
CA CYS A 15 -6.74 6.26 -7.81
C CYS A 15 -6.89 5.20 -6.71
N LEU A 16 -6.56 5.55 -5.47
CA LEU A 16 -6.88 4.73 -4.30
C LEU A 16 -8.38 4.70 -4.00
N MET A 17 -9.21 5.65 -4.49
CA MET A 17 -10.67 5.57 -4.43
C MET A 17 -11.28 4.71 -5.54
N THR A 18 -10.66 4.62 -6.73
CA THR A 18 -11.01 3.56 -7.70
C THR A 18 -10.45 2.20 -7.29
N SER A 19 -9.49 2.15 -6.35
CA SER A 19 -9.01 0.93 -5.70
C SER A 19 -9.40 0.83 -4.22
N ALA A 20 -10.41 1.55 -3.74
CA ALA A 20 -10.76 1.57 -2.31
C ALA A 20 -11.60 0.35 -1.94
N ALA A 21 -10.98 -0.48 -1.08
CA ALA A 21 -11.56 -1.49 -0.22
C ALA A 21 -12.12 -2.75 -0.92
N VAL A 22 -11.23 -3.51 -1.56
CA VAL A 22 -11.33 -4.98 -1.41
C VAL A 22 -10.73 -5.29 -0.03
N PRO A 23 -11.51 -5.79 0.96
CA PRO A 23 -10.89 -6.36 2.15
C PRO A 23 -9.91 -7.44 1.70
N ALA A 24 -8.68 -7.41 2.23
CA ALA A 24 -7.67 -8.43 1.98
C ALA A 24 -8.30 -9.83 2.17
N GLY A 25 -8.52 -10.55 1.08
CA GLY A 25 -9.34 -11.76 1.12
C GLY A 25 -9.84 -12.32 -0.21
N ILE A 26 -9.66 -11.64 -1.35
CA ILE A 26 -9.92 -12.27 -2.67
C ILE A 26 -8.62 -12.93 -3.16
N SER A 27 -8.34 -14.13 -2.65
CA SER A 27 -7.40 -15.04 -3.31
C SER A 27 -8.11 -15.65 -4.51
N MET A 28 -7.73 -15.23 -5.72
CA MET A 28 -8.24 -15.82 -6.95
C MET A 28 -7.21 -16.82 -7.48
N ALA A 29 -7.42 -18.10 -7.15
CA ALA A 29 -6.74 -19.21 -7.79
C ALA A 29 -7.15 -19.27 -9.27
N ALA A 30 -6.25 -18.87 -10.16
CA ALA A 30 -6.39 -19.13 -11.58
C ALA A 30 -5.89 -20.56 -11.87
N GLU A 31 -6.83 -21.45 -12.17
CA GLU A 31 -6.60 -22.80 -12.67
C GLU A 31 -5.94 -22.72 -14.07
N GLU A 32 -4.64 -23.03 -14.15
CA GLU A 32 -3.94 -23.19 -15.42
C GLU A 32 -4.37 -24.50 -16.10
N THR A 33 -5.17 -24.40 -17.17
CA THR A 33 -5.30 -25.50 -18.13
C THR A 33 -4.15 -25.44 -19.15
N GLU A 34 -3.20 -26.35 -18.97
CA GLU A 34 -2.18 -26.70 -19.96
C GLU A 34 -2.82 -27.17 -21.29
N THR A 35 -2.41 -26.58 -22.41
CA THR A 35 -2.38 -27.30 -23.68
C THR A 35 -0.99 -27.21 -24.31
N GLU A 36 -0.27 -28.31 -24.13
CA GLU A 36 0.95 -28.73 -24.79
C GLU A 36 0.85 -28.60 -26.33
N THR A 37 1.81 -27.92 -26.97
CA THR A 37 2.26 -28.30 -28.33
C THR A 37 3.74 -27.96 -28.48
N ALA A 38 4.53 -29.03 -28.59
CA ALA A 38 5.95 -29.05 -28.90
C ALA A 38 6.31 -28.36 -30.23
N ALA A 39 7.47 -27.71 -30.29
CA ALA A 39 8.66 -28.25 -30.96
C ALA A 39 9.77 -27.21 -31.20
N GLN A 40 10.98 -27.62 -30.80
CA GLN A 40 12.29 -27.45 -31.44
C GLN A 40 13.01 -26.09 -31.45
N GLU A 41 14.17 -26.15 -30.77
CA GLU A 41 15.41 -25.44 -31.03
C GLU A 41 15.74 -25.27 -32.52
N THR A 42 16.18 -24.08 -32.93
CA THR A 42 17.43 -23.92 -33.69
C THR A 42 17.99 -22.49 -33.57
N SER A 43 19.31 -22.43 -33.44
CA SER A 43 20.23 -21.30 -33.26
C SER A 43 20.57 -20.53 -34.55
N GLN A 44 21.16 -19.33 -34.36
CA GLN A 44 21.98 -18.52 -35.31
C GLN A 44 21.17 -17.85 -36.45
N ASP A 45 21.46 -16.64 -36.93
CA ASP A 45 22.69 -15.84 -37.03
C ASP A 45 22.28 -14.38 -37.33
N GLU A 46 23.08 -13.40 -36.90
CA GLU A 46 22.99 -12.01 -37.34
C GLU A 46 23.61 -11.84 -38.73
N SER A 47 22.99 -11.08 -39.64
CA SER A 47 23.70 -10.20 -40.61
C SER A 47 22.73 -9.49 -41.58
N GLU A 48 22.83 -8.16 -41.57
CA GLU A 48 22.75 -7.19 -42.67
C GLU A 48 21.79 -7.41 -43.86
N THR A 49 20.98 -6.39 -44.19
CA THR A 49 21.24 -5.44 -45.31
C THR A 49 19.98 -4.66 -45.72
N ALA A 50 20.11 -3.33 -45.65
CA ALA A 50 19.60 -2.24 -46.49
C ALA A 50 18.25 -2.31 -47.28
N ALA A 51 17.48 -1.24 -47.06
CA ALA A 51 16.92 -0.29 -48.03
C ALA A 51 15.76 -0.68 -48.97
N GLN A 52 14.61 -0.05 -48.68
CA GLN A 52 13.90 0.94 -49.53
C GLN A 52 13.39 0.50 -50.91
N GLU A 53 12.06 0.43 -51.08
CA GLU A 53 11.25 1.36 -51.91
C GLU A 53 9.91 0.74 -52.35
N ASP A 54 8.85 1.49 -52.01
CA ASP A 54 7.79 1.96 -52.91
C ASP A 54 6.50 1.15 -53.20
N SER A 55 5.42 1.90 -52.96
CA SER A 55 4.13 2.04 -53.65
C SER A 55 3.05 0.95 -53.72
N THR A 56 1.88 1.39 -53.21
CA THR A 56 0.53 1.39 -53.79
C THR A 56 -0.51 0.32 -53.41
N GLU A 57 -1.44 0.78 -52.57
CA GLU A 57 -2.92 0.73 -52.66
C GLU A 57 -3.60 -0.49 -53.29
N ALA A 58 -4.45 -1.15 -52.49
CA ALA A 58 -5.85 -1.37 -52.82
C ALA A 58 -6.61 -1.73 -51.53
N GLY A 59 -7.61 -0.90 -51.21
CA GLY A 59 -8.21 -0.82 -49.88
C GLY A 59 -9.21 -1.90 -49.50
N THR A 60 -9.70 -1.74 -48.28
CA THR A 60 -11.06 -2.12 -47.91
C THR A 60 -11.48 -1.20 -46.77
N GLU A 61 -12.42 -0.30 -47.07
CA GLU A 61 -13.20 0.37 -46.04
C GLU A 61 -13.98 -0.71 -45.28
N ALA A 62 -13.75 -0.80 -43.97
CA ALA A 62 -14.67 -1.37 -43.02
C ALA A 62 -14.91 -0.29 -41.97
N ASP A 63 -15.94 0.48 -42.25
CA ASP A 63 -16.73 1.24 -41.30
C ASP A 63 -17.05 0.37 -40.07
N SER A 64 -16.71 0.87 -38.89
CA SER A 64 -17.29 0.45 -37.61
C SER A 64 -17.05 1.57 -36.62
N GLU A 65 -17.89 2.61 -36.75
CA GLU A 65 -18.36 3.37 -35.61
C GLU A 65 -18.70 2.42 -34.46
N ALA A 66 -17.87 2.44 -33.42
CA ALA A 66 -18.25 2.18 -32.05
C ALA A 66 -17.41 3.13 -31.20
N ALA A 67 -17.67 4.43 -31.35
CA ALA A 67 -17.47 5.33 -30.25
C ALA A 67 -18.51 4.88 -29.22
N GLU A 68 -18.07 4.09 -28.23
CA GLU A 68 -18.80 4.01 -26.99
C GLU A 68 -18.97 5.45 -26.52
N GLU A 69 -20.22 5.90 -26.53
CA GLU A 69 -20.64 7.10 -25.86
C GLU A 69 -20.33 6.86 -24.39
N THR A 70 -19.14 7.29 -23.96
CA THR A 70 -18.78 7.33 -22.55
C THR A 70 -19.83 8.19 -21.88
N GLU A 71 -20.77 7.55 -21.17
CA GLU A 71 -21.70 8.23 -20.28
C GLU A 71 -20.88 9.22 -19.47
N ALA A 72 -21.10 10.52 -19.70
CA ALA A 72 -20.29 11.57 -19.12
C ALA A 72 -20.32 11.42 -17.60
N VAL A 73 -19.15 11.23 -16.99
CA VAL A 73 -19.01 11.18 -15.53
C VAL A 73 -19.70 12.44 -14.97
N PRO A 74 -20.68 12.30 -14.06
CA PRO A 74 -21.39 13.45 -13.53
C PRO A 74 -20.39 14.44 -12.93
N GLU A 75 -20.57 15.74 -13.21
CA GLU A 75 -19.67 16.75 -12.66
C GLU A 75 -19.73 16.75 -11.12
N ARG A 76 -18.55 16.69 -10.49
CA ARG A 76 -18.40 16.74 -9.03
C ARG A 76 -18.92 18.08 -8.49
N PRO A 77 -19.82 18.10 -7.49
CA PRO A 77 -20.30 19.34 -6.88
C PRO A 77 -19.17 20.16 -6.23
N ASP A 78 -19.17 21.48 -6.46
CA ASP A 78 -18.28 22.41 -5.76
C ASP A 78 -18.91 22.92 -4.45
N TYR A 79 -18.09 23.38 -3.51
CA TYR A 79 -18.51 23.90 -2.22
C TYR A 79 -17.57 25.00 -1.72
N ASN A 80 -18.09 25.88 -0.86
CA ASN A 80 -17.24 26.81 -0.12
C ASN A 80 -16.74 26.14 1.16
N ALA A 81 -15.44 25.90 1.28
CA ALA A 81 -14.88 25.13 2.39
C ALA A 81 -14.98 25.84 3.75
N LEU A 82 -14.89 27.18 3.77
CA LEU A 82 -15.04 27.98 4.99
C LEU A 82 -16.46 27.94 5.60
N ASP A 83 -17.48 27.53 4.84
CA ASP A 83 -18.81 27.28 5.40
C ASP A 83 -18.84 26.01 6.29
N TYR A 84 -17.90 25.09 6.08
CA TYR A 84 -17.87 23.77 6.73
C TYR A 84 -16.69 23.61 7.70
N VAL A 85 -15.59 24.32 7.49
CA VAL A 85 -14.34 24.18 8.23
C VAL A 85 -14.08 25.40 9.10
N THR A 86 -13.71 25.17 10.36
CA THR A 86 -13.11 26.18 11.22
C THR A 86 -11.59 25.98 11.25
N LEU A 87 -10.88 26.94 10.70
CA LEU A 87 -9.41 26.94 10.67
C LEU A 87 -8.84 27.24 12.07
N GLY A 88 -7.88 26.42 12.48
CA GLY A 88 -7.03 26.66 13.64
C GLY A 88 -5.72 27.36 13.26
N GLU A 89 -4.64 27.02 13.96
CA GLU A 89 -3.30 27.45 13.59
C GLU A 89 -2.76 26.58 12.45
N TYR A 90 -2.49 27.19 11.30
CA TYR A 90 -1.94 26.54 10.09
C TYR A 90 -0.71 27.26 9.52
N THR A 91 -0.32 28.42 10.08
CA THR A 91 0.87 29.19 9.68
C THR A 91 1.91 29.20 10.78
N GLY A 92 3.20 29.23 10.44
CA GLY A 92 4.27 29.24 11.44
C GLY A 92 4.39 27.91 12.19
N LEU A 93 3.95 26.83 11.54
CA LEU A 93 4.03 25.47 12.07
C LEU A 93 5.49 25.08 12.29
N THR A 94 5.72 24.27 13.32
CA THR A 94 6.98 23.55 13.51
C THR A 94 6.67 22.07 13.43
N VAL A 95 7.25 21.40 12.45
CA VAL A 95 7.11 19.96 12.26
C VAL A 95 8.45 19.28 12.49
N THR A 96 8.42 18.12 13.15
CA THR A 96 9.59 17.29 13.36
C THR A 96 9.51 16.08 12.44
N ILE A 97 10.54 15.85 11.65
CA ILE A 97 10.69 14.63 10.83
C ILE A 97 11.85 13.80 11.36
N ASP A 98 11.75 12.48 11.26
CA ASP A 98 12.85 11.57 11.62
C ASP A 98 13.42 10.92 10.36
N LEU A 99 14.65 11.29 10.03
CA LEU A 99 15.40 10.74 8.90
C LEU A 99 16.44 9.72 9.35
N ASN A 100 16.53 9.41 10.65
CA ASN A 100 17.52 8.46 11.15
C ASN A 100 17.09 7.04 10.79
N VAL A 101 18.03 6.26 10.27
CA VAL A 101 17.86 4.81 10.14
C VAL A 101 18.33 4.15 11.43
N THR A 102 17.44 3.42 12.06
CA THR A 102 17.74 2.64 13.27
C THR A 102 18.41 1.31 12.93
N ASP A 103 19.09 0.71 13.90
CA ASP A 103 19.67 -0.62 13.70
C ASP A 103 18.58 -1.69 13.52
N GLU A 104 17.40 -1.50 14.11
CA GLU A 104 16.24 -2.38 13.96
C GLU A 104 15.73 -2.41 12.51
N GLU A 105 15.56 -1.23 11.89
CA GLU A 105 15.19 -1.13 10.46
C GLU A 105 16.22 -1.78 9.53
N VAL A 106 17.51 -1.72 9.88
CA VAL A 106 18.56 -2.39 9.10
C VAL A 106 18.47 -3.90 9.24
N GLU A 107 18.29 -4.42 10.45
CA GLU A 107 18.17 -5.88 10.64
C GLU A 107 16.87 -6.42 10.02
N GLU A 108 15.76 -5.68 10.07
CA GLU A 108 14.51 -6.04 9.39
C GLU A 108 14.73 -6.17 7.88
N ALA A 109 15.28 -5.13 7.24
CA ALA A 109 15.57 -5.17 5.80
C ALA A 109 16.59 -6.27 5.42
N VAL A 110 17.57 -6.56 6.27
CA VAL A 110 18.49 -7.69 6.06
C VAL A 110 17.75 -9.02 6.13
N ASN A 111 16.87 -9.20 7.11
CA ASN A 111 16.08 -10.42 7.26
C ASN A 111 15.14 -10.62 6.07
N ASP A 112 14.50 -9.56 5.57
CA ASP A 112 13.63 -9.60 4.39
C ASP A 112 14.40 -9.99 3.13
N ASN A 113 15.63 -9.50 2.97
CA ASN A 113 16.51 -9.91 1.87
C ASN A 113 16.90 -11.39 1.99
N ILE A 114 17.17 -11.89 3.20
CA ILE A 114 17.45 -13.32 3.44
C ILE A 114 16.23 -14.17 3.08
N LYS A 115 15.02 -13.81 3.56
CA LYS A 115 13.76 -14.48 3.24
C LYS A 115 13.53 -14.51 1.72
N SER A 116 13.64 -13.36 1.07
CA SER A 116 13.40 -13.20 -0.37
C SER A 116 14.40 -13.98 -1.24
N SER A 117 15.61 -14.22 -0.73
CA SER A 117 16.61 -15.06 -1.41
C SER A 117 16.34 -16.57 -1.31
N GLY A 118 15.43 -17.00 -0.43
CA GLY A 118 15.18 -18.41 -0.11
C GLY A 118 16.26 -19.04 0.77
N SER A 119 17.08 -18.25 1.46
CA SER A 119 18.20 -18.73 2.30
C SER A 119 17.79 -19.03 3.75
N LEU A 120 16.55 -19.49 3.96
CA LEU A 120 16.08 -19.88 5.29
C LEU A 120 16.75 -21.19 5.75
N GLU A 121 16.99 -21.32 7.04
CA GLU A 121 17.51 -22.55 7.64
C GLU A 121 16.40 -23.36 8.29
N THR A 122 16.35 -24.65 7.96
CA THR A 122 15.46 -25.61 8.64
C THR A 122 15.91 -25.81 10.09
N VAL A 123 14.99 -25.63 11.04
CA VAL A 123 15.22 -25.82 12.47
C VAL A 123 15.00 -27.29 12.82
N GLU A 124 16.11 -28.05 12.90
CA GLU A 124 16.11 -29.48 13.19
C GLU A 124 15.74 -29.81 14.66
N GLU A 125 16.15 -28.96 15.61
CA GLU A 125 15.88 -29.11 17.03
C GLU A 125 15.41 -27.75 17.60
N GLY A 126 14.10 -27.62 17.83
CA GLY A 126 13.52 -26.38 18.34
C GLY A 126 12.00 -26.39 18.35
N THR A 127 11.44 -25.27 18.79
CA THR A 127 10.01 -24.99 18.73
C THR A 127 9.79 -23.71 17.94
N VAL A 128 8.59 -23.56 17.40
CA VAL A 128 8.14 -22.37 16.69
C VAL A 128 8.30 -21.12 17.55
N GLN A 129 8.77 -20.04 16.93
CA GLN A 129 8.95 -18.70 17.49
C GLN A 129 8.33 -17.65 16.57
N GLU A 130 8.13 -16.45 17.10
CA GLU A 130 7.74 -15.29 16.31
C GLU A 130 8.74 -15.05 15.16
N GLY A 131 8.25 -14.80 13.95
CA GLY A 131 9.05 -14.59 12.74
C GLY A 131 9.56 -15.86 12.06
N ASP A 132 9.28 -17.05 12.59
CA ASP A 132 9.54 -18.30 11.87
C ASP A 132 8.56 -18.48 10.70
N THR A 133 9.03 -19.11 9.63
CA THR A 133 8.17 -19.65 8.58
C THR A 133 7.92 -21.13 8.88
N VAL A 134 6.68 -21.52 9.11
CA VAL A 134 6.31 -22.90 9.42
C VAL A 134 5.54 -23.53 8.28
N ASN A 135 5.93 -24.74 7.87
CA ASN A 135 5.13 -25.53 6.96
C ASN A 135 4.08 -26.30 7.77
N ILE A 136 2.80 -26.08 7.50
CA ILE A 136 1.70 -26.65 8.29
C ILE A 136 0.71 -27.43 7.44
N ASP A 137 0.14 -28.47 8.06
CA ASP A 137 -1.13 -29.08 7.64
C ASP A 137 -2.19 -28.67 8.66
N TYR A 138 -3.33 -28.13 8.22
CA TYR A 138 -4.40 -27.76 9.14
C TYR A 138 -5.76 -28.28 8.69
N GLU A 139 -6.62 -28.60 9.66
CA GLU A 139 -8.02 -28.98 9.46
C GLU A 139 -8.91 -28.27 10.49
N GLY A 140 -9.68 -27.31 10.00
CA GLY A 140 -10.68 -26.55 10.76
C GLY A 140 -12.01 -27.29 10.82
N LYS A 141 -12.58 -27.38 12.03
CA LYS A 141 -13.87 -28.01 12.30
C LYS A 141 -14.80 -27.07 13.06
N LEU A 142 -16.04 -26.99 12.60
CA LEU A 142 -17.17 -26.39 13.30
C LEU A 142 -18.07 -27.52 13.83
N ASP A 143 -18.33 -27.55 15.14
CA ASP A 143 -19.11 -28.62 15.79
C ASP A 143 -18.63 -30.05 15.45
N GLY A 144 -17.32 -30.22 15.21
CA GLY A 144 -16.70 -31.50 14.85
C GLY A 144 -16.85 -31.90 13.37
N VAL A 145 -17.38 -31.03 12.52
CA VAL A 145 -17.48 -31.23 11.06
C VAL A 145 -16.52 -30.27 10.37
N ALA A 146 -15.69 -30.79 9.45
CA ALA A 146 -14.81 -29.95 8.65
C ALA A 146 -15.62 -29.01 7.75
N PHE A 147 -15.21 -27.74 7.67
CA PHE A 147 -15.84 -26.74 6.82
C PHE A 147 -15.00 -26.44 5.58
N ASP A 148 -15.64 -25.92 4.53
CA ASP A 148 -15.00 -25.62 3.26
C ASP A 148 -14.01 -24.44 3.41
N GLY A 149 -12.85 -24.53 2.76
CA GLY A 149 -11.75 -23.58 2.93
C GLY A 149 -11.02 -23.66 4.29
N GLY A 150 -11.43 -24.57 5.18
CA GLY A 150 -10.80 -24.75 6.49
C GLY A 150 -9.68 -25.79 6.53
N THR A 151 -9.32 -26.41 5.41
CA THR A 151 -8.34 -27.52 5.38
C THR A 151 -7.35 -27.35 4.26
N ASP A 152 -6.06 -27.37 4.59
CA ASP A 152 -4.98 -27.36 3.60
C ASP A 152 -3.76 -28.14 4.11
N LYS A 153 -2.83 -28.44 3.20
CA LYS A 153 -1.61 -29.21 3.49
C LYS A 153 -0.38 -28.58 2.86
N GLY A 154 0.70 -28.59 3.62
CA GLY A 154 1.97 -28.02 3.18
C GLY A 154 1.92 -26.50 2.96
N TYR A 155 1.07 -25.80 3.72
CA TYR A 155 0.96 -24.35 3.65
C TYR A 155 2.11 -23.71 4.43
N ASP A 156 2.86 -22.80 3.82
CA ASP A 156 3.91 -22.04 4.49
C ASP A 156 3.32 -20.78 5.14
N LEU A 157 3.39 -20.72 6.47
CA LEU A 157 2.88 -19.61 7.28
C LEU A 157 4.02 -18.92 8.00
N GLU A 158 4.16 -17.61 7.81
CA GLU A 158 5.00 -16.78 8.67
C GLU A 158 4.25 -16.44 9.96
N ILE A 159 4.85 -16.78 11.10
CA ILE A 159 4.29 -16.48 12.43
C ILE A 159 4.48 -14.99 12.73
N GLY A 160 3.36 -14.30 12.93
CA GLY A 160 3.29 -12.84 13.08
C GLY A 160 2.74 -12.13 11.84
N SER A 161 2.39 -12.87 10.77
CA SER A 161 1.87 -12.28 9.52
C SER A 161 0.42 -11.80 9.65
N ASN A 162 -0.33 -12.29 10.64
CA ASN A 162 -1.77 -12.01 10.81
C ASN A 162 -2.59 -12.40 9.58
N THR A 163 -2.15 -13.42 8.84
CA THR A 163 -2.86 -13.93 7.66
C THR A 163 -4.01 -14.86 8.09
N PHE A 164 -3.88 -15.47 9.27
CA PHE A 164 -4.92 -16.29 9.89
C PHE A 164 -5.70 -15.50 10.95
N ILE A 165 -6.81 -16.08 11.42
CA ILE A 165 -7.61 -15.50 12.50
C ILE A 165 -6.79 -15.36 13.79
N ASP A 166 -7.09 -14.33 14.56
CA ASP A 166 -6.46 -14.05 15.85
C ASP A 166 -6.35 -15.31 16.74
N GLY A 167 -5.16 -15.52 17.30
CA GLY A 167 -4.87 -16.66 18.17
C GLY A 167 -4.41 -17.92 17.42
N PHE A 168 -4.54 -17.97 16.08
CA PHE A 168 -4.04 -19.11 15.30
C PHE A 168 -2.52 -19.18 15.34
N GLU A 169 -1.84 -18.09 14.99
CA GLU A 169 -0.38 -18.02 14.90
C GLU A 169 0.26 -18.10 16.29
N GLU A 170 -0.29 -17.40 17.28
CA GLU A 170 0.20 -17.44 18.67
C GLU A 170 0.01 -18.82 19.31
N GLY A 171 -1.01 -19.56 18.88
CA GLY A 171 -1.27 -20.93 19.31
C GLY A 171 -0.21 -21.93 18.86
N LEU A 172 0.55 -21.61 17.80
CA LEU A 172 1.64 -22.44 17.29
C LEU A 172 2.98 -22.16 17.97
N ILE A 173 3.14 -21.01 18.62
CA ILE A 173 4.38 -20.67 19.33
C ILE A 173 4.68 -21.72 20.41
N GLY A 174 5.89 -22.27 20.38
CA GLY A 174 6.33 -23.31 21.31
C GLY A 174 5.98 -24.75 20.88
N VAL A 175 5.29 -24.95 19.76
CA VAL A 175 5.08 -26.28 19.16
C VAL A 175 6.36 -26.75 18.45
N ALA A 176 6.70 -28.03 18.56
CA ALA A 176 7.87 -28.58 17.87
C ALA A 176 7.52 -29.12 16.46
N ALA A 177 8.53 -29.20 15.58
CA ALA A 177 8.36 -29.84 14.28
C ALA A 177 7.94 -31.32 14.44
N GLY A 178 6.95 -31.74 13.64
CA GLY A 178 6.30 -33.04 13.68
C GLY A 178 5.19 -33.17 14.72
N GLU A 179 4.91 -32.13 15.53
CA GLU A 179 3.83 -32.16 16.51
C GLU A 179 2.51 -31.64 15.93
N THR A 180 1.41 -32.18 16.47
CA THR A 180 0.05 -31.75 16.16
C THR A 180 -0.58 -31.14 17.40
N VAL A 181 -1.22 -29.99 17.23
CA VAL A 181 -1.94 -29.26 18.28
C VAL A 181 -3.38 -28.96 17.83
N ASP A 182 -4.30 -28.95 18.77
CA ASP A 182 -5.67 -28.47 18.55
C ASP A 182 -5.80 -27.05 19.11
N LEU A 183 -6.11 -26.09 18.24
CA LEU A 183 -6.34 -24.70 18.57
C LEU A 183 -7.84 -24.44 18.63
N SER A 184 -8.34 -23.99 19.79
CA SER A 184 -9.72 -23.55 19.96
C SER A 184 -9.79 -22.04 19.74
N LEU A 185 -10.40 -21.63 18.63
CA LEU A 185 -10.41 -20.25 18.15
C LEU A 185 -11.85 -19.80 17.89
N THR A 186 -12.05 -18.49 17.78
CA THR A 186 -13.36 -17.91 17.46
C THR A 186 -13.19 -17.01 16.24
N PHE A 187 -14.01 -17.22 15.22
CA PHE A 187 -14.01 -16.31 14.07
C PHE A 187 -14.53 -14.93 14.48
N PRO A 188 -14.01 -13.84 13.89
CA PRO A 188 -14.55 -12.51 14.10
C PRO A 188 -16.05 -12.42 13.80
N GLU A 189 -16.77 -11.56 14.51
CA GLU A 189 -18.21 -11.32 14.31
C GLU A 189 -18.52 -10.79 12.90
N ASN A 190 -17.54 -10.14 12.26
CA ASN A 190 -17.63 -9.54 10.93
C ASN A 190 -16.95 -10.41 9.84
N TYR A 191 -16.79 -11.71 10.07
CA TYR A 191 -16.20 -12.60 9.07
C TYR A 191 -17.11 -12.75 7.84
N PHE A 192 -16.51 -12.80 6.64
CA PHE A 192 -17.26 -12.79 5.36
C PHE A 192 -18.23 -13.97 5.21
N SER A 193 -17.92 -15.12 5.82
CA SER A 193 -18.80 -16.27 5.83
C SER A 193 -19.77 -16.17 7.01
N ALA A 194 -21.05 -15.93 6.71
CA ALA A 194 -22.11 -15.82 7.70
C ALA A 194 -22.28 -17.10 8.55
N ASP A 195 -21.90 -18.26 8.02
CA ASP A 195 -21.95 -19.54 8.73
C ASP A 195 -20.80 -19.71 9.73
N LEU A 196 -19.70 -18.95 9.57
CA LEU A 196 -18.52 -19.00 10.43
C LEU A 196 -18.39 -17.79 11.34
N ALA A 197 -18.97 -16.63 10.98
CA ALA A 197 -18.91 -15.41 11.77
C ALA A 197 -19.34 -15.62 13.23
N GLY A 198 -18.48 -15.23 14.16
CA GLY A 198 -18.68 -15.37 15.61
C GLY A 198 -18.72 -16.82 16.13
N GLN A 199 -18.45 -17.83 15.29
CA GLN A 199 -18.49 -19.23 15.71
C GLN A 199 -17.17 -19.67 16.35
N ASP A 200 -17.30 -20.50 17.38
CA ASP A 200 -16.18 -21.23 17.97
C ASP A 200 -15.83 -22.44 17.09
N VAL A 201 -14.55 -22.54 16.72
CA VAL A 201 -14.02 -23.61 15.88
C VAL A 201 -12.77 -24.24 16.50
N VAL A 202 -12.46 -25.45 16.07
CA VAL A 202 -11.22 -26.13 16.43
C VAL A 202 -10.41 -26.39 15.18
N PHE A 203 -9.18 -25.87 15.15
CA PHE A 203 -8.20 -26.19 14.13
C PHE A 203 -7.23 -27.23 14.66
N THR A 204 -7.18 -28.40 14.01
CA THR A 204 -6.11 -29.36 14.24
C THR A 204 -4.97 -29.01 13.30
N VAL A 205 -3.85 -28.52 13.84
CA VAL A 205 -2.69 -28.05 13.07
C VAL A 205 -1.50 -28.96 13.35
N THR A 206 -0.84 -29.43 12.30
CA THR A 206 0.43 -30.16 12.38
C THR A 206 1.53 -29.28 11.83
N VAL A 207 2.58 -29.06 12.62
CA VAL A 207 3.79 -28.37 12.17
C VAL A 207 4.69 -29.40 11.51
N ASN A 208 4.83 -29.34 10.19
CA ASN A 208 5.66 -30.27 9.43
C ASN A 208 7.15 -29.89 9.50
N GLU A 209 7.45 -28.62 9.25
CA GLU A 209 8.79 -28.06 9.20
C GLU A 209 8.79 -26.65 9.80
N ILE A 210 9.91 -26.26 10.39
CA ILE A 210 10.14 -24.90 10.88
C ILE A 210 11.37 -24.38 10.14
N GLN A 211 11.23 -23.22 9.49
CA GLN A 211 12.29 -22.51 8.82
C GLN A 211 12.49 -21.16 9.50
N ARG A 212 13.76 -20.77 9.68
CA ARG A 212 14.14 -19.54 10.37
C ARG A 212 15.14 -18.75 9.54
N VAL A 213 15.06 -17.44 9.64
CA VAL A 213 16.07 -16.54 9.09
C VAL A 213 17.40 -16.79 9.83
N PRO A 214 18.46 -17.28 9.15
CA PRO A 214 19.76 -17.43 9.78
C PRO A 214 20.37 -16.08 10.17
N GLU A 215 21.33 -16.12 11.09
CA GLU A 215 22.18 -14.95 11.34
C GLU A 215 22.95 -14.57 10.06
N LEU A 216 23.02 -13.27 9.75
CA LEU A 216 23.81 -12.78 8.63
C LEU A 216 25.31 -13.04 8.87
N THR A 217 25.85 -14.01 8.15
CA THR A 217 27.28 -14.32 8.08
C THR A 217 27.97 -13.64 6.88
N ASP A 218 29.30 -13.57 6.88
CA ASP A 218 30.09 -13.01 5.77
C ASP A 218 29.84 -13.77 4.44
N GLU A 219 29.65 -15.08 4.51
CA GLU A 219 29.35 -15.92 3.33
C GLU A 219 27.95 -15.64 2.78
N LEU A 220 26.97 -15.48 3.67
CA LEU A 220 25.60 -15.14 3.30
C LEU A 220 25.54 -13.72 2.71
N ALA A 221 26.20 -12.74 3.34
CA ALA A 221 26.33 -11.39 2.82
C ALA A 221 26.95 -11.35 1.41
N SER A 222 28.00 -12.14 1.17
CA SER A 222 28.58 -12.27 -0.17
C SER A 222 27.65 -12.95 -1.16
N THR A 223 26.79 -13.86 -0.72
CA THR A 223 25.83 -14.54 -1.60
C THR A 223 24.68 -13.62 -1.98
N LEU A 224 24.06 -12.96 -0.99
CA LEU A 224 22.97 -12.00 -1.17
C LEU A 224 23.36 -10.82 -2.06
N SER A 225 24.61 -10.39 -1.97
CA SER A 225 25.13 -9.26 -2.74
C SER A 225 25.82 -9.64 -4.05
N GLU A 226 25.72 -10.92 -4.47
CA GLU A 226 26.41 -11.44 -5.66
C GLU A 226 27.93 -11.14 -5.67
N GLY A 227 28.55 -11.09 -4.49
CA GLY A 227 29.97 -10.81 -4.29
C GLY A 227 30.35 -9.32 -4.21
N ALA A 228 29.37 -8.40 -4.16
CA ALA A 228 29.66 -6.98 -3.97
C ALA A 228 30.17 -6.66 -2.55
N TYR A 229 29.72 -7.39 -1.53
CA TYR A 229 30.15 -7.25 -0.14
C TYR A 229 30.75 -8.56 0.36
N THR A 230 31.91 -8.49 1.00
CA THR A 230 32.64 -9.70 1.46
C THR A 230 32.46 -10.01 2.94
N ASP A 231 31.73 -9.17 3.66
CA ASP A 231 31.50 -9.29 5.09
C ASP A 231 30.11 -8.76 5.48
N ALA A 232 29.56 -9.29 6.56
CA ALA A 232 28.21 -8.96 7.01
C ALA A 232 28.06 -7.49 7.44
N ALA A 233 29.13 -6.86 7.93
CA ALA A 233 29.10 -5.47 8.38
C ALA A 233 29.01 -4.50 7.18
N SER A 234 29.75 -4.77 6.10
CA SER A 234 29.69 -3.94 4.89
C SER A 234 28.36 -4.09 4.15
N TYR A 235 27.74 -5.28 4.18
CA TYR A 235 26.38 -5.47 3.67
C TYR A 235 25.34 -4.68 4.48
N ARG A 236 25.34 -4.79 5.82
CA ARG A 236 24.47 -3.98 6.69
C ARG A 236 24.61 -2.48 6.46
N GLU A 237 25.84 -2.01 6.31
CA GLU A 237 26.10 -0.60 6.05
C GLU A 237 25.56 -0.16 4.68
N SER A 238 25.59 -1.04 3.67
CA SER A 238 24.97 -0.74 2.38
C SER A 238 23.45 -0.60 2.47
N ILE A 239 22.79 -1.51 3.21
CA ILE A 239 21.35 -1.44 3.47
C ILE A 239 21.02 -0.17 4.26
N ARG A 240 21.81 0.19 5.27
CA ARG A 240 21.65 1.46 6.00
C ARG A 240 21.72 2.67 5.06
N GLN A 241 22.66 2.68 4.11
CA GLN A 241 22.79 3.78 3.14
C GLN A 241 21.63 3.84 2.15
N GLU A 242 21.10 2.68 1.75
CA GLU A 242 19.90 2.58 0.91
C GLU A 242 18.68 3.15 1.66
N LEU A 243 18.42 2.66 2.87
CA LEU A 243 17.33 3.16 3.72
C LEU A 243 17.47 4.67 4.00
N GLN A 244 18.70 5.16 4.21
CA GLN A 244 18.95 6.58 4.42
C GLN A 244 18.61 7.39 3.16
N ALA A 245 19.04 6.91 1.98
CA ALA A 245 18.73 7.54 0.71
C ALA A 245 17.21 7.54 0.43
N ASP A 246 16.51 6.47 0.81
CA ASP A 246 15.06 6.37 0.68
C ASP A 246 14.35 7.36 1.59
N LYS A 247 14.70 7.43 2.87
CA LYS A 247 14.16 8.45 3.80
C LYS A 247 14.45 9.87 3.31
N GLU A 248 15.65 10.14 2.81
CA GLU A 248 16.01 11.43 2.23
C GLU A 248 15.17 11.75 0.98
N SER A 249 14.89 10.77 0.14
CA SER A 249 14.04 10.94 -1.05
C SER A 249 12.58 11.21 -0.68
N GLN A 250 12.11 10.66 0.44
CA GLN A 250 10.76 10.82 0.98
C GLN A 250 10.61 12.03 1.91
N ARG A 251 11.69 12.75 2.20
CA ARG A 251 11.71 13.85 3.18
C ARG A 251 10.60 14.86 2.98
N ASP A 252 10.41 15.32 1.74
CA ASP A 252 9.42 16.36 1.44
C ASP A 252 7.99 15.82 1.66
N SER A 253 7.72 14.55 1.33
CA SER A 253 6.45 13.86 1.64
C SER A 253 6.23 13.68 3.14
N MET A 254 7.28 13.35 3.91
CA MET A 254 7.21 13.28 5.38
C MET A 254 6.86 14.65 5.99
N ILE A 255 7.45 15.73 5.46
CA ILE A 255 7.12 17.11 5.88
C ILE A 255 5.66 17.43 5.59
N GLN A 256 5.17 17.14 4.38
CA GLN A 256 3.78 17.37 4.01
C GLN A 256 2.81 16.60 4.91
N GLN A 257 3.09 15.33 5.18
CA GLN A 257 2.28 14.50 6.06
C GLN A 257 2.24 15.05 7.49
N ALA A 258 3.39 15.52 8.01
CA ALA A 258 3.45 16.15 9.33
C ALA A 258 2.66 17.47 9.39
N ILE A 259 2.73 18.29 8.33
CA ILE A 259 1.93 19.51 8.20
C ILE A 259 0.44 19.18 8.20
N LEU A 260 -0.01 18.23 7.36
CA LEU A 260 -1.41 17.82 7.28
C LEU A 260 -1.92 17.27 8.61
N THR A 261 -1.10 16.47 9.29
CA THR A 261 -1.42 15.96 10.64
C THR A 261 -1.60 17.10 11.65
N GLN A 262 -0.73 18.10 11.62
CA GLN A 262 -0.85 19.25 12.51
C GLN A 262 -2.09 20.08 12.19
N ILE A 263 -2.39 20.31 10.91
CA ILE A 263 -3.61 21.00 10.47
C ILE A 263 -4.87 20.25 10.93
N ALA A 264 -4.90 18.92 10.77
CA ALA A 264 -6.01 18.10 11.24
C ALA A 264 -6.21 18.18 12.76
N ASN A 265 -5.14 18.39 13.53
CA ASN A 265 -5.20 18.56 14.99
C ASN A 265 -5.63 19.97 15.44
N THR A 266 -5.41 21.01 14.63
CA THR A 266 -5.72 22.39 14.99
C THR A 266 -7.03 22.89 14.39
N CYS A 267 -7.39 22.39 13.20
CA CYS A 267 -8.61 22.74 12.50
C CYS A 267 -9.75 21.81 12.88
N THR A 268 -10.98 22.17 12.50
CA THR A 268 -12.17 21.37 12.80
C THR A 268 -13.13 21.40 11.63
N ILE A 269 -13.54 20.23 11.15
CA ILE A 269 -14.67 20.09 10.23
C ILE A 269 -15.96 20.10 11.06
N ASN A 270 -16.80 21.13 10.86
CA ASN A 270 -18.04 21.29 11.61
C ASN A 270 -19.19 20.46 11.03
N SER A 271 -19.16 20.23 9.72
CA SER A 271 -20.13 19.43 8.97
C SER A 271 -19.55 19.14 7.58
N TYR A 272 -20.15 18.20 6.85
CA TYR A 272 -19.74 17.85 5.49
C TYR A 272 -20.74 18.36 4.44
N PRO A 273 -20.28 18.81 3.26
CA PRO A 273 -21.17 19.19 2.16
C PRO A 273 -21.97 17.97 1.68
N GLN A 274 -23.27 17.93 1.98
CA GLN A 274 -24.10 16.75 1.72
C GLN A 274 -24.17 16.40 0.23
N GLU A 275 -24.25 17.39 -0.66
CA GLU A 275 -24.27 17.15 -2.11
C GLU A 275 -23.00 16.43 -2.59
N LEU A 276 -21.84 16.71 -1.98
CA LEU A 276 -20.59 16.05 -2.31
C LEU A 276 -20.50 14.64 -1.71
N VAL A 277 -21.01 14.45 -0.48
CA VAL A 277 -21.09 13.12 0.14
C VAL A 277 -22.02 12.22 -0.68
N ASP A 278 -23.20 12.71 -1.04
CA ASP A 278 -24.18 11.98 -1.86
C ASP A 278 -23.58 11.63 -3.23
N TYR A 279 -22.87 12.57 -3.87
CA TYR A 279 -22.14 12.32 -5.12
C TYR A 279 -21.13 11.17 -4.97
N SER A 280 -20.34 11.16 -3.90
CA SER A 280 -19.36 10.10 -3.66
C SER A 280 -20.03 8.74 -3.41
N VAL A 281 -21.12 8.72 -2.63
CA VAL A 281 -21.89 7.49 -2.36
C VAL A 281 -22.41 6.90 -3.67
N GLU A 282 -23.06 7.71 -4.51
CA GLU A 282 -23.61 7.23 -5.78
C GLU A 282 -22.50 6.75 -6.74
N SER A 283 -21.33 7.40 -6.73
CA SER A 283 -20.17 6.93 -7.50
C SER A 283 -19.70 5.53 -7.04
N THR A 284 -19.61 5.31 -5.73
CA THR A 284 -19.23 4.01 -5.16
C THR A 284 -20.27 2.92 -5.49
N LEU A 285 -21.56 3.24 -5.39
CA LEU A 285 -22.62 2.28 -5.73
C LEU A 285 -22.61 1.92 -7.21
N SER A 286 -22.43 2.91 -8.09
CA SER A 286 -22.35 2.70 -9.54
C SER A 286 -21.20 1.78 -9.93
N TYR A 287 -20.05 1.92 -9.26
CA TYR A 287 -18.91 1.02 -9.43
C TYR A 287 -19.27 -0.43 -9.11
N TYR A 288 -19.84 -0.69 -7.93
CA TYR A 288 -20.22 -2.05 -7.54
C TYR A 288 -21.39 -2.60 -8.34
N GLN A 289 -22.31 -1.76 -8.79
CA GLN A 289 -23.37 -2.16 -9.70
C GLN A 289 -22.79 -2.64 -11.04
N SER A 290 -21.82 -1.91 -11.59
CA SER A 290 -21.11 -2.30 -12.81
C SER A 290 -20.39 -3.64 -12.65
N MET A 291 -19.78 -3.88 -11.48
CA MET A 291 -19.21 -5.19 -11.15
C MET A 291 -20.29 -6.28 -11.12
N ALA A 292 -21.40 -6.06 -10.40
CA ALA A 292 -22.50 -7.02 -10.33
C ALA A 292 -23.03 -7.42 -11.72
N GLU A 293 -23.19 -6.43 -12.60
CA GLU A 293 -23.59 -6.64 -14.00
C GLU A 293 -22.57 -7.49 -14.77
N ALA A 294 -21.26 -7.25 -14.58
CA ALA A 294 -20.21 -8.05 -15.19
C ALA A 294 -20.21 -9.52 -14.71
N TYR A 295 -20.60 -9.76 -13.45
CA TYR A 295 -20.81 -11.11 -12.90
C TYR A 295 -22.19 -11.70 -13.26
N GLY A 296 -23.06 -10.96 -13.96
CA GLY A 296 -24.39 -11.40 -14.32
C GLY A 296 -25.33 -11.59 -13.13
N MET A 297 -25.10 -10.85 -12.05
CA MET A 297 -25.87 -10.91 -10.81
C MET A 297 -26.65 -9.61 -10.58
N GLU A 298 -27.75 -9.72 -9.83
CA GLU A 298 -28.42 -8.53 -9.32
C GLU A 298 -27.55 -7.85 -8.26
N PHE A 299 -27.56 -6.51 -8.24
CA PHE A 299 -26.70 -5.71 -7.37
C PHE A 299 -26.81 -6.09 -5.88
N ALA A 300 -28.04 -6.24 -5.38
CA ALA A 300 -28.28 -6.61 -3.99
C ALA A 300 -27.72 -8.01 -3.65
N ASP A 301 -27.80 -8.96 -4.58
CA ASP A 301 -27.27 -10.31 -4.41
C ASP A 301 -25.73 -10.30 -4.44
N PHE A 302 -25.13 -9.47 -5.30
CA PHE A 302 -23.66 -9.28 -5.37
C PHE A 302 -23.11 -8.75 -4.04
N ILE A 303 -23.67 -7.65 -3.52
CA ILE A 303 -23.22 -7.04 -2.27
C ILE A 303 -23.39 -8.01 -1.10
N THR A 304 -24.52 -8.72 -1.04
CA THR A 304 -24.76 -9.72 0.02
C THR A 304 -23.75 -10.87 -0.06
N ALA A 305 -23.53 -11.42 -1.26
CA ALA A 305 -22.70 -12.62 -1.44
C ALA A 305 -21.20 -12.36 -1.28
N TYR A 306 -20.72 -11.19 -1.72
CA TYR A 306 -19.28 -10.88 -1.76
C TYR A 306 -18.84 -9.94 -0.65
N MET A 307 -19.74 -9.12 -0.11
CA MET A 307 -19.41 -8.14 0.93
C MET A 307 -20.12 -8.40 2.26
N GLY A 308 -21.03 -9.38 2.32
CA GLY A 308 -21.70 -9.76 3.57
C GLY A 308 -22.57 -8.67 4.19
N MET A 309 -22.91 -7.63 3.43
CA MET A 309 -23.66 -6.46 3.90
C MET A 309 -24.88 -6.18 3.02
N THR A 310 -25.74 -5.27 3.49
CA THR A 310 -26.89 -4.77 2.73
C THR A 310 -26.52 -3.51 1.94
N GLU A 311 -27.31 -3.16 0.93
CA GLU A 311 -27.13 -1.90 0.19
C GLU A 311 -27.15 -0.67 1.12
N ASP A 312 -28.01 -0.66 2.14
CA ASP A 312 -28.08 0.45 3.11
C ASP A 312 -26.78 0.56 3.93
N GLN A 313 -26.16 -0.57 4.30
CA GLN A 313 -24.88 -0.58 5.00
C GLN A 313 -23.75 -0.12 4.08
N LEU A 314 -23.72 -0.57 2.82
CA LEU A 314 -22.76 -0.10 1.82
C LEU A 314 -22.86 1.41 1.63
N ARG A 315 -24.08 1.96 1.59
CA ARG A 315 -24.32 3.41 1.53
C ARG A 315 -23.75 4.14 2.74
N GLU A 316 -23.95 3.60 3.95
CA GLU A 316 -23.42 4.19 5.18
C GLU A 316 -21.88 4.16 5.20
N GLU A 317 -21.27 3.02 4.86
CA GLU A 317 -19.82 2.88 4.77
C GLU A 317 -19.21 3.78 3.69
N ALA A 318 -19.84 3.86 2.51
CA ALA A 318 -19.42 4.76 1.45
C ALA A 318 -19.50 6.23 1.89
N ALA A 319 -20.52 6.60 2.66
CA ALA A 319 -20.64 7.96 3.19
C ALA A 319 -19.55 8.28 4.23
N LEU A 320 -19.22 7.33 5.12
CA LEU A 320 -18.14 7.49 6.09
C LEU A 320 -16.78 7.58 5.39
N ALA A 321 -16.50 6.69 4.44
CA ALA A 321 -15.29 6.71 3.64
C ALA A 321 -15.15 8.02 2.86
N ALA A 322 -16.23 8.52 2.26
CA ALA A 322 -16.23 9.82 1.58
C ALA A 322 -15.85 10.96 2.53
N GLN A 323 -16.41 10.97 3.74
CA GLN A 323 -16.11 11.97 4.76
C GLN A 323 -14.65 11.92 5.20
N GLU A 324 -14.11 10.74 5.46
CA GLU A 324 -12.70 10.54 5.84
C GLU A 324 -11.75 10.99 4.73
N ASN A 325 -12.05 10.60 3.49
CA ASN A 325 -11.21 10.90 2.34
C ASN A 325 -11.19 12.39 1.98
N MET A 326 -12.28 13.13 2.21
CA MET A 326 -12.34 14.55 1.88
C MET A 326 -11.75 15.47 2.97
N GLN A 327 -11.35 14.97 4.13
CA GLN A 327 -10.90 15.83 5.24
C GLN A 327 -9.71 16.71 4.85
N ALA A 328 -8.67 16.11 4.27
CA ALA A 328 -7.48 16.84 3.84
C ALA A 328 -7.82 17.89 2.77
N GLU A 329 -8.65 17.53 1.79
CA GLU A 329 -9.14 18.46 0.76
C GLU A 329 -9.87 19.65 1.41
N MET A 330 -10.79 19.38 2.33
CA MET A 330 -11.58 20.42 2.99
C MET A 330 -10.69 21.40 3.76
N TYR A 331 -9.69 20.91 4.49
CA TYR A 331 -8.73 21.78 5.19
C TYR A 331 -7.91 22.62 4.21
N LEU A 332 -7.33 22.00 3.18
CA LEU A 332 -6.50 22.69 2.20
C LEU A 332 -7.31 23.72 1.40
N LYS A 333 -8.54 23.38 0.99
CA LYS A 333 -9.44 24.31 0.29
C LYS A 333 -9.87 25.46 1.19
N ALA A 334 -10.15 25.22 2.48
CA ALA A 334 -10.46 26.29 3.42
C ALA A 334 -9.27 27.25 3.61
N ILE A 335 -8.03 26.73 3.69
CA ILE A 335 -6.81 27.55 3.73
C ILE A 335 -6.66 28.33 2.42
N ALA A 336 -6.90 27.70 1.27
CA ALA A 336 -6.85 28.36 -0.03
C ALA A 336 -7.81 29.56 -0.09
N GLU A 337 -9.06 29.37 0.35
CA GLU A 337 -10.07 30.42 0.41
C GLU A 337 -9.68 31.55 1.36
N GLN A 338 -9.13 31.21 2.53
CA GLN A 338 -8.70 32.17 3.54
C GLN A 338 -7.51 33.04 3.08
N GLU A 339 -6.55 32.44 2.37
CA GLU A 339 -5.35 33.12 1.86
C GLU A 339 -5.54 33.70 0.45
N GLY A 340 -6.66 33.41 -0.22
CA GLY A 340 -6.94 33.84 -1.59
C GLY A 340 -6.06 33.13 -2.63
N ILE A 341 -5.63 31.90 -2.35
CA ILE A 341 -4.90 31.05 -3.27
C ILE A 341 -5.89 30.47 -4.29
N GLN A 342 -5.58 30.64 -5.57
CA GLN A 342 -6.39 30.15 -6.69
C GLN A 342 -5.48 29.59 -7.77
N VAL A 343 -5.96 28.61 -8.53
CA VAL A 343 -5.29 28.15 -9.75
C VAL A 343 -5.68 29.10 -10.87
N THR A 344 -4.70 29.73 -11.51
CA THR A 344 -4.95 30.53 -12.71
C THR A 344 -5.01 29.64 -13.94
N GLU A 345 -5.67 30.10 -15.01
CA GLU A 345 -5.75 29.37 -16.28
C GLU A 345 -4.37 28.90 -16.81
N GLU A 346 -3.35 29.75 -16.70
CA GLU A 346 -1.98 29.42 -17.14
C GLU A 346 -1.37 28.30 -16.28
N GLU A 347 -1.61 28.35 -14.96
CA GLU A 347 -1.16 27.32 -14.03
C GLU A 347 -1.95 26.02 -14.20
N PHE A 348 -3.23 26.09 -14.53
CA PHE A 348 -4.06 24.94 -14.84
C PHE A 348 -3.52 24.19 -16.06
N GLN A 349 -3.32 24.90 -17.17
CA GLN A 349 -2.80 24.29 -18.41
C GLN A 349 -1.41 23.70 -18.19
N THR A 350 -0.50 24.44 -17.55
CA THR A 350 0.86 23.96 -17.27
C THR A 350 0.84 22.77 -16.30
N GLY A 351 0.03 22.84 -15.25
CA GLY A 351 -0.08 21.79 -14.24
C GLY A 351 -0.71 20.51 -14.80
N ALA A 352 -1.74 20.63 -15.63
CA ALA A 352 -2.36 19.50 -16.31
C ALA A 352 -1.39 18.81 -17.28
N GLU A 353 -0.55 19.56 -18.00
CA GLU A 353 0.53 18.99 -18.84
C GLU A 353 1.61 18.28 -18.01
N GLU A 354 1.97 18.83 -16.85
CA GLU A 354 2.91 18.21 -15.90
C GLU A 354 2.34 16.90 -15.34
N TYR A 355 1.08 16.89 -14.91
CA TYR A 355 0.38 15.70 -14.45
C TYR A 355 0.22 14.66 -15.56
N ALA A 356 -0.15 15.06 -16.78
CA ALA A 356 -0.26 14.12 -17.89
C ALA A 356 1.04 13.36 -18.11
N GLN A 357 2.19 14.07 -18.15
CA GLN A 357 3.51 13.43 -18.27
C GLN A 357 3.84 12.54 -17.07
N GLN A 358 3.49 12.98 -15.86
CA GLN A 358 3.77 12.24 -14.64
C GLN A 358 2.99 10.93 -14.55
N TYR A 359 1.70 10.95 -14.91
CA TYR A 359 0.82 9.79 -14.84
C TYR A 359 0.78 8.97 -16.14
N GLY A 360 1.58 9.36 -17.15
CA GLY A 360 1.73 8.61 -18.40
C GLY A 360 0.61 8.80 -19.42
N PHE A 361 -0.15 9.90 -19.33
CA PHE A 361 -1.13 10.30 -20.36
C PHE A 361 -0.43 10.96 -21.55
N GLU A 362 -1.00 10.80 -22.75
CA GLU A 362 -0.44 11.40 -23.97
C GLU A 362 -0.55 12.94 -23.97
N SER A 363 -1.59 13.48 -23.34
CA SER A 363 -1.84 14.91 -23.24
C SER A 363 -2.62 15.32 -21.99
N ALA A 364 -2.65 16.63 -21.70
CA ALA A 364 -3.51 17.20 -20.67
C ALA A 364 -5.00 16.95 -20.95
N ASP A 365 -5.41 16.96 -22.23
CA ASP A 365 -6.79 16.69 -22.62
C ASP A 365 -7.20 15.25 -22.26
N ASP A 366 -6.31 14.27 -22.42
CA ASP A 366 -6.57 12.87 -22.05
C ASP A 366 -6.66 12.69 -20.53
N LEU A 367 -5.79 13.37 -19.78
CA LEU A 367 -5.85 13.42 -18.31
C LEU A 367 -7.19 14.01 -17.85
N ILE A 368 -7.60 15.14 -18.43
CA ILE A 368 -8.84 15.83 -18.09
C ILE A 368 -10.05 14.99 -18.51
N ALA A 369 -10.00 14.30 -19.64
CA ALA A 369 -11.06 13.39 -20.06
C ALA A 369 -11.22 12.21 -19.11
N TYR A 370 -10.12 11.72 -18.53
CA TYR A 370 -10.14 10.59 -17.61
C TYR A 370 -10.56 10.98 -16.18
N TYR A 371 -9.99 12.05 -15.62
CA TYR A 371 -10.23 12.46 -14.23
C TYR A 371 -11.29 13.56 -14.06
N GLY A 372 -11.58 14.32 -15.11
CA GLY A 372 -12.41 15.51 -15.08
C GLY A 372 -11.64 16.78 -14.72
N GLU A 373 -12.01 17.90 -15.33
CA GLU A 373 -11.38 19.22 -15.14
C GLU A 373 -11.37 19.63 -13.66
N GLY A 374 -12.50 19.43 -12.96
CA GLY A 374 -12.63 19.77 -11.55
C GLY A 374 -11.67 19.00 -10.63
N MET A 375 -11.37 17.74 -10.91
CA MET A 375 -10.42 16.97 -10.10
C MET A 375 -8.97 17.40 -10.35
N VAL A 376 -8.65 17.74 -11.59
CA VAL A 376 -7.34 18.32 -11.93
C VAL A 376 -7.17 19.67 -11.23
N ASP A 377 -8.18 20.54 -11.24
CA ASP A 377 -8.15 21.84 -10.57
C ASP A 377 -8.00 21.71 -9.04
N ILE A 378 -8.78 20.82 -8.41
CA ILE A 378 -8.67 20.52 -6.97
C ILE A 378 -7.25 20.07 -6.63
N SER A 379 -6.66 19.18 -7.43
CA SER A 379 -5.32 18.64 -7.19
C SER A 379 -4.26 19.73 -7.29
N LEU A 380 -4.34 20.59 -8.31
CA LEU A 380 -3.43 21.72 -8.47
C LEU A 380 -3.59 22.76 -7.35
N LEU A 381 -4.82 23.01 -6.89
CA LEU A 381 -5.07 23.89 -5.76
C LEU A 381 -4.43 23.34 -4.48
N GLN A 382 -4.58 22.05 -4.21
CA GLN A 382 -3.96 21.39 -3.06
C GLN A 382 -2.44 21.48 -3.10
N ASP A 383 -1.82 21.22 -4.25
CA ASP A 383 -0.37 21.35 -4.43
C ASP A 383 0.10 22.78 -4.13
N LYS A 384 -0.62 23.80 -4.61
CA LYS A 384 -0.29 25.21 -4.32
C LYS A 384 -0.42 25.56 -2.84
N VAL A 385 -1.43 25.03 -2.15
CA VAL A 385 -1.62 25.26 -0.72
C VAL A 385 -0.53 24.54 0.08
N LEU A 386 -0.18 23.31 -0.28
CA LEU A 386 0.91 22.56 0.35
C LEU A 386 2.25 23.26 0.16
N ASP A 387 2.54 23.76 -1.04
CA ASP A 387 3.74 24.58 -1.30
C ASP A 387 3.77 25.82 -0.40
N PHE A 388 2.64 26.54 -0.29
CA PHE A 388 2.52 27.68 0.62
C PHE A 388 2.77 27.28 2.07
N LEU A 389 2.20 26.16 2.54
CA LEU A 389 2.39 25.68 3.90
C LEU A 389 3.84 25.26 4.17
N MET A 390 4.47 24.56 3.22
CA MET A 390 5.87 24.16 3.31
C MET A 390 6.80 25.37 3.38
N GLU A 391 6.53 26.44 2.62
CA GLU A 391 7.31 27.69 2.69
C GLU A 391 7.16 28.43 4.02
N ASN A 392 6.04 28.21 4.74
CA ASN A 392 5.71 28.86 6.00
C ASN A 392 5.88 27.94 7.23
N THR A 393 6.47 26.76 7.05
CA THR A 393 6.69 25.77 8.10
C THR A 393 8.17 25.67 8.44
N THR A 394 8.49 25.65 9.73
CA THR A 394 9.82 25.32 10.25
C THR A 394 9.95 23.81 10.38
N VAL A 395 10.97 23.23 9.75
CA VAL A 395 11.24 21.79 9.81
C VAL A 395 12.40 21.56 10.78
N GLU A 396 12.16 20.72 11.78
CA GLU A 396 13.17 20.18 12.69
C GLU A 396 13.42 18.72 12.36
N GLU A 397 14.68 18.29 12.38
CA GLU A 397 15.04 16.88 12.24
C GLU A 397 15.23 16.29 13.62
N ALA A 398 14.60 15.15 13.90
CA ALA A 398 14.80 14.40 15.12
C ALA A 398 16.29 14.03 15.22
N GLN A 399 16.93 14.38 16.33
CA GLN A 399 18.30 13.95 16.60
C GLN A 399 18.26 12.51 17.14
N SER A 400 19.03 11.62 16.53
CA SER A 400 19.29 10.29 17.09
C SER A 400 19.89 10.44 18.49
N GLU A 401 19.26 9.86 19.51
CA GLU A 401 19.96 9.52 20.75
C GLU A 401 20.91 8.36 20.44
N SER A 402 22.07 8.69 19.86
CA SER A 402 23.18 7.75 19.75
C SER A 402 23.59 7.37 21.17
N SER A 403 23.31 6.12 21.55
CA SER A 403 23.82 5.47 22.75
C SER A 403 25.35 5.41 22.71
N THR A 404 26.00 6.51 23.08
CA THR A 404 27.44 6.54 23.36
C THR A 404 27.65 6.26 24.84
N GLU A 405 27.45 5.02 25.27
CA GLU A 405 27.87 4.57 26.60
C GLU A 405 28.55 3.18 26.54
N ALA A 406 29.68 3.09 25.85
CA ALA A 406 30.66 2.02 26.07
C ALA A 406 32.02 2.34 25.43
N ALA A 407 32.84 3.19 26.07
CA ALA A 407 34.31 3.12 26.00
C ALA A 407 34.98 4.29 26.76
N SER A 408 34.83 4.35 28.08
CA SER A 408 35.80 5.09 28.91
C SER A 408 35.67 4.69 30.38
N GLU A 409 36.06 3.47 30.73
CA GLU A 409 36.67 3.20 32.05
C GLU A 409 37.29 1.81 32.03
N GLY A 410 38.61 1.76 31.85
CA GLY A 410 39.32 0.48 31.81
C GLY A 410 40.83 0.54 31.64
N THR A 411 41.51 1.67 31.87
CA THR A 411 42.99 1.68 31.94
C THR A 411 43.50 2.81 32.84
N ALA A 412 43.67 2.51 34.13
CA ALA A 412 44.61 3.07 35.11
C ALA A 412 44.27 2.38 36.45
N GLU A 413 45.15 1.85 37.29
CA GLU A 413 46.59 1.98 37.45
C GLU A 413 46.99 0.88 38.46
N THR A 414 47.90 -0.02 38.09
CA THR A 414 48.69 -0.78 39.06
C THR A 414 49.93 0.03 39.40
N GLU A 415 50.00 0.66 40.58
CA GLU A 415 51.24 0.75 41.37
C GLU A 415 51.03 1.28 42.82
N ALA A 416 51.38 0.42 43.78
CA ALA A 416 52.15 0.66 45.01
C ALA A 416 51.55 1.29 46.32
N ALA A 417 51.90 0.58 47.42
CA ALA A 417 51.99 0.93 48.85
C ALA A 417 50.66 0.89 49.66
N GLN A 418 50.52 0.13 50.77
CA GLN A 418 51.44 -0.35 51.81
C GLN A 418 51.13 -1.77 52.28
#